data_AF-A0A413QQM2-F1
#
_entry.id   AF-A0A413QQM2-F1
#
_cell.length_a   1.000
_cell.length_b   1.000
_cell.length_c   1.000
_cell.angle_alpha   90.00
_cell.angle_beta   90.00
_cell.angle_gamma   90.00
#
_symmetry.space_group_name_H-M   'P 1'
#
loop_
_entity.id
_entity.type
_entity.pdbx_description
1 polymer ?
#
loop_
_entity_poly.entity_id
_entity_poly.type
_entity_poly.pdbx_seq_one_letter_code
_entity_poly.pdbx_strand_id
1 'polypeptide(L)'
;MEFSEFTSGLLPFCIGQMKKEQYFNEIIGNFIQDASMDSCPVLHKKADTKYRFLKGTRKIQPADASYLYANRDKEKFSRWIANRTEECDSYDAVAKWLRYNGINNPCVDDACADLLEKIILSLIDGSVATSEISSDSSGFTCDISLIEDIEEKIKLLPRPNSIPVPKEATENEKTYIDELYKAYGDAEGVPSFSKKDLGDYPDYADDLDDRRIDYYSAASIQRGVLELGSNKLSNQFDVLKQEIFDGVKDTARKFHPNGYERMLSVMEQAVKISAPNYLLSSSPFWISGKIKKGVCHHLVNDRKLRWVKKKHG
;
A
#
# COMPACT_ATOMS: atom_id res chain seq x y z
N MET A 1 0.11 -7.04 -17.02
CA MET A 1 1.44 -6.79 -17.61
C MET A 1 1.28 -5.83 -18.78
N GLU A 2 2.01 -4.73 -18.79
CA GLU A 2 2.03 -3.78 -19.93
C GLU A 2 3.02 -4.22 -21.03
N PHE A 3 2.86 -3.68 -22.24
CA PHE A 3 3.77 -3.96 -23.37
C PHE A 3 5.24 -3.65 -23.05
N SER A 4 5.51 -2.57 -22.32
CA SER A 4 6.87 -2.20 -21.90
C SER A 4 7.47 -3.17 -20.89
N GLU A 5 6.65 -3.74 -19.99
CA GLU A 5 7.10 -4.74 -19.02
C GLU A 5 7.42 -6.06 -19.72
N PHE A 6 6.56 -6.48 -20.66
CA PHE A 6 6.79 -7.65 -21.49
C PHE A 6 8.09 -7.54 -22.30
N THR A 7 8.24 -6.46 -23.05
CA THR A 7 9.44 -6.23 -23.87
C THR A 7 10.69 -6.03 -23.02
N SER A 8 10.60 -5.39 -21.85
CA SER A 8 11.75 -5.26 -20.94
C SER A 8 12.10 -6.58 -20.24
N GLY A 9 11.11 -7.44 -19.97
CA GLY A 9 11.31 -8.75 -19.37
C GLY A 9 11.98 -9.74 -20.33
N LEU A 10 11.62 -9.69 -21.62
CA LEU A 10 12.26 -10.48 -22.67
C LEU A 10 13.60 -9.89 -23.14
N LEU A 11 13.83 -8.59 -22.94
CA LEU A 11 15.03 -7.88 -23.42
C LEU A 11 16.35 -8.61 -23.08
N PRO A 12 16.63 -9.02 -21.82
CA PRO A 12 17.92 -9.62 -21.46
C PRO A 12 18.15 -10.97 -22.13
N PHE A 13 17.08 -11.64 -22.56
CA PHE A 13 17.10 -13.00 -23.08
C PHE A 13 17.03 -13.03 -24.61
N CYS A 14 16.36 -12.05 -25.21
CA CYS A 14 16.06 -12.07 -26.64
C CYS A 14 16.80 -10.98 -27.44
N ILE A 15 17.44 -9.97 -26.82
CA ILE A 15 18.05 -8.86 -27.57
C ILE A 15 19.33 -9.24 -28.32
N GLY A 16 20.16 -10.14 -27.77
CA GLY A 16 21.48 -10.46 -28.33
C GLY A 16 22.31 -9.21 -28.64
N GLN A 17 22.72 -9.05 -29.90
CA GLN A 17 23.49 -7.89 -30.40
C GLN A 17 22.62 -6.77 -31.03
N MET A 18 21.29 -6.90 -30.96
CA MET A 18 20.38 -5.95 -31.60
C MET A 18 20.36 -4.59 -30.88
N LYS A 19 20.21 -3.51 -31.64
CA LYS A 19 19.84 -2.21 -31.08
C LYS A 19 18.38 -2.24 -30.62
N LYS A 20 18.03 -1.41 -29.64
CA LYS A 20 16.64 -1.34 -29.11
C LYS A 20 15.58 -1.08 -30.18
N GLU A 21 15.90 -0.28 -31.19
CA GLU A 21 15.00 -0.06 -32.33
C GLU A 21 14.76 -1.35 -33.13
N GLN A 22 15.81 -2.09 -33.46
CA GLN A 22 15.70 -3.36 -34.16
C GLN A 22 14.94 -4.38 -33.31
N TYR A 23 15.23 -4.45 -32.01
CA TYR A 23 14.49 -5.29 -31.07
C TYR A 23 12.98 -5.00 -31.08
N PHE A 24 12.57 -3.72 -31.08
CA PHE A 24 11.16 -3.36 -31.22
C PHE A 24 10.58 -3.85 -32.55
N ASN A 25 11.31 -3.64 -33.66
CA ASN A 25 10.85 -4.08 -34.98
C ASN A 25 10.71 -5.59 -35.07
N GLU A 26 11.63 -6.35 -34.45
CA GLU A 26 11.54 -7.82 -34.42
C GLU A 26 10.36 -8.29 -33.59
N ILE A 27 10.10 -7.70 -32.42
CA ILE A 27 8.95 -8.07 -31.58
C ILE A 27 7.65 -7.86 -32.36
N ILE A 28 7.47 -6.67 -32.96
CA ILE A 28 6.22 -6.35 -33.67
C ILE A 28 6.14 -7.07 -35.01
N GLY A 29 7.24 -7.09 -35.77
CA GLY A 29 7.30 -7.67 -37.11
C GLY A 29 7.10 -9.17 -37.12
N ASN A 30 7.62 -9.89 -36.11
CA ASN A 30 7.36 -11.33 -35.98
C ASN A 30 5.98 -11.63 -35.37
N PHE A 31 5.33 -10.66 -34.73
CA PHE A 31 3.98 -10.82 -34.21
C PHE A 31 2.88 -10.62 -35.26
N ILE A 32 3.19 -10.01 -36.40
CA ILE A 32 2.23 -9.81 -37.50
C ILE A 32 2.63 -10.58 -38.76
N GLN A 33 1.64 -10.79 -39.63
CA GLN A 33 1.83 -11.38 -40.95
C GLN A 33 2.78 -10.52 -41.81
N ASP A 34 3.62 -11.17 -42.62
CA ASP A 34 4.59 -10.48 -43.50
C ASP A 34 3.93 -9.48 -44.45
N ALA A 35 2.78 -9.85 -45.02
CA ALA A 35 2.00 -8.99 -45.93
C ALA A 35 1.51 -7.68 -45.27
N SER A 36 1.46 -7.63 -43.94
CA SER A 36 0.96 -6.49 -43.17
C SER A 36 2.08 -5.62 -42.58
N MET A 37 3.36 -6.02 -42.73
CA MET A 37 4.49 -5.27 -42.17
C MET A 37 4.65 -3.89 -42.79
N ASP A 38 4.57 -3.79 -44.12
CA ASP A 38 4.73 -2.52 -44.85
C ASP A 38 3.63 -1.52 -44.54
N SER A 39 2.45 -2.00 -44.14
CA SER A 39 1.32 -1.14 -43.78
C SER A 39 1.21 -0.89 -42.28
N CYS A 40 2.10 -1.47 -41.46
CA CYS A 40 2.04 -1.39 -40.00
C CYS A 40 2.49 -0.01 -39.48
N PRO A 41 1.58 0.82 -38.92
CA PRO A 41 1.93 2.21 -38.57
C PRO A 41 2.97 2.34 -37.45
N VAL A 42 3.08 1.34 -36.58
CA VAL A 42 4.03 1.35 -35.45
C VAL A 42 5.46 1.01 -35.87
N LEU A 43 5.63 0.20 -36.92
CA LEU A 43 6.95 -0.14 -37.48
C LEU A 43 7.58 1.07 -38.18
N HIS A 44 6.77 1.98 -38.71
CA HIS A 44 7.22 3.20 -39.40
C HIS A 44 7.46 4.42 -38.48
N LYS A 45 7.27 4.28 -37.16
CA LYS A 45 7.56 5.37 -36.23
C LYS A 45 9.07 5.62 -36.11
N LYS A 46 9.45 6.85 -35.77
CA LYS A 46 10.86 7.21 -35.48
C LYS A 46 11.44 6.36 -34.34
N ALA A 47 12.75 6.11 -34.38
CA ALA A 47 13.49 5.35 -33.37
C ALA A 47 13.20 5.79 -31.92
N ASP A 48 13.16 7.11 -31.66
CA ASP A 48 12.81 7.66 -30.34
C ASP A 48 11.40 7.24 -29.88
N THR A 49 10.42 7.25 -30.78
CA THR A 49 9.05 6.82 -30.48
C THR A 49 9.01 5.33 -30.14
N LYS A 50 9.71 4.48 -30.90
CA LYS A 50 9.84 3.05 -30.61
C LYS A 50 10.50 2.79 -29.26
N TYR A 51 11.56 3.53 -28.95
CA TYR A 51 12.21 3.47 -27.65
C TYR A 51 11.26 3.88 -26.50
N ARG A 52 10.43 4.91 -26.70
CA ARG A 52 9.43 5.32 -25.70
C ARG A 52 8.35 4.26 -25.48
N PHE A 53 7.99 3.47 -26.50
CA PHE A 53 7.11 2.30 -26.36
C PHE A 53 7.77 1.21 -25.51
N LEU A 54 9.02 0.87 -25.78
CA LEU A 54 9.77 -0.11 -24.97
C LEU A 54 9.91 0.33 -23.51
N LYS A 55 10.14 1.63 -23.27
CA LYS A 55 10.28 2.20 -21.91
C LYS A 55 8.94 2.38 -21.18
N GLY A 56 7.80 2.29 -21.87
CA GLY A 56 6.48 2.56 -21.30
C GLY A 56 6.14 4.05 -21.12
N THR A 57 7.06 4.96 -21.47
CA THR A 57 6.81 6.42 -21.43
C THR A 57 5.82 6.90 -22.50
N ARG A 58 5.52 6.06 -23.50
CA ARG A 58 4.46 6.26 -24.49
C ARG A 58 3.75 4.93 -24.69
N LYS A 59 2.43 4.93 -24.80
CA LYS A 59 1.63 3.74 -25.11
C LYS A 59 1.32 3.65 -26.60
N ILE A 60 1.29 2.42 -27.12
CA ILE A 60 0.75 2.13 -28.46
C ILE A 60 -0.73 2.52 -28.44
N GLN A 61 -1.18 3.23 -29.47
CA GLN A 61 -2.56 3.74 -29.50
C GLN A 61 -3.55 2.62 -29.82
N PRO A 62 -4.82 2.69 -29.36
CA PRO A 62 -5.80 1.64 -29.61
C PRO A 62 -5.99 1.32 -31.09
N ALA A 63 -5.98 2.32 -31.98
CA ALA A 63 -6.07 2.10 -33.43
C ALA A 63 -4.88 1.29 -33.99
N ASP A 64 -3.68 1.59 -33.51
CA ASP A 64 -2.46 0.85 -33.88
C ASP A 64 -2.50 -0.58 -33.29
N ALA A 65 -2.98 -0.75 -32.06
CA ALA A 65 -3.15 -2.06 -31.42
C ALA A 65 -4.20 -2.92 -32.13
N SER A 66 -5.32 -2.34 -32.56
CA SER A 66 -6.34 -3.01 -33.38
C SER A 66 -5.74 -3.54 -34.68
N TYR A 67 -4.87 -2.76 -35.32
CA TYR A 67 -4.16 -3.21 -36.51
C TYR A 67 -3.25 -4.42 -36.22
N LEU A 68 -2.46 -4.36 -35.13
CA LEU A 68 -1.60 -5.47 -34.72
C LEU A 68 -2.41 -6.73 -34.43
N TYR A 69 -3.53 -6.60 -33.71
CA TYR A 69 -4.39 -7.73 -33.36
C TYR A 69 -5.04 -8.37 -34.59
N ALA A 70 -5.57 -7.55 -35.50
CA ALA A 70 -6.22 -8.04 -36.72
C ALA A 70 -5.25 -8.79 -37.65
N ASN A 71 -3.97 -8.44 -37.63
CA ASN A 71 -2.93 -9.00 -38.51
C ASN A 71 -1.96 -9.94 -37.79
N ARG A 72 -2.30 -10.40 -36.58
CA ARG A 72 -1.37 -11.19 -35.77
C ARG A 72 -1.07 -12.56 -36.37
N ASP A 73 0.17 -13.00 -36.21
CA ASP A 73 0.66 -14.32 -36.54
C ASP A 73 1.42 -14.88 -35.32
N LYS A 74 0.67 -15.56 -34.47
CA LYS A 74 1.20 -16.10 -33.21
C LYS A 74 2.21 -17.21 -33.43
N GLU A 75 2.02 -18.01 -34.47
CA GLU A 75 2.91 -19.12 -34.78
C GLU A 75 4.27 -18.60 -35.26
N LYS A 76 4.26 -17.56 -36.10
CA LYS A 76 5.50 -16.86 -36.51
C LYS A 76 6.22 -16.28 -35.30
N PHE A 77 5.50 -15.62 -34.39
CA PHE A 77 6.12 -15.05 -33.18
C PHE A 77 6.67 -16.14 -32.26
N SER A 78 5.93 -17.22 -32.07
CA SER A 78 6.34 -18.37 -31.26
C SER A 78 7.63 -18.98 -31.82
N ARG A 79 7.68 -19.27 -33.13
CA ARG A 79 8.89 -19.72 -33.83
C ARG A 79 10.07 -18.76 -33.66
N TRP A 80 9.82 -17.46 -33.75
CA TRP A 80 10.87 -16.47 -33.52
C TRP A 80 11.41 -16.51 -32.08
N ILE A 81 10.54 -16.63 -31.06
CA ILE A 81 10.97 -16.78 -29.66
C ILE A 81 11.77 -18.07 -29.46
N ALA A 82 11.31 -19.20 -30.01
CA ALA A 82 12.02 -20.48 -29.94
C ALA A 82 13.45 -20.35 -30.49
N ASN A 83 13.59 -19.82 -31.72
CA ASN A 83 14.90 -19.59 -32.34
C ASN A 83 15.77 -18.65 -31.51
N ARG A 84 15.22 -17.53 -31.01
CA ARG A 84 15.99 -16.54 -30.24
C ARG A 84 16.47 -17.09 -28.90
N THR A 85 15.62 -17.86 -28.22
CA THR A 85 15.96 -18.45 -26.91
C THR A 85 16.93 -19.61 -27.04
N GLU A 86 16.92 -20.34 -28.15
CA GLU A 86 17.95 -21.32 -28.50
C GLU A 86 19.29 -20.63 -28.82
N GLU A 87 19.29 -19.62 -29.70
CA GLU A 87 20.50 -18.86 -30.06
C GLU A 87 21.16 -18.18 -28.85
N CYS A 88 20.38 -17.74 -27.87
CA CYS A 88 20.85 -17.02 -26.70
C CYS A 88 21.02 -17.93 -25.46
N ASP A 89 20.82 -19.25 -25.58
CA ASP A 89 20.82 -20.21 -24.47
C ASP A 89 20.01 -19.73 -23.25
N SER A 90 18.80 -19.22 -23.53
CA SER A 90 17.99 -18.46 -22.57
C SER A 90 16.61 -19.04 -22.32
N TYR A 91 16.30 -20.23 -22.84
CA TYR A 91 14.98 -20.86 -22.73
C TYR A 91 14.52 -20.99 -21.27
N ASP A 92 15.35 -21.57 -20.41
CA ASP A 92 15.05 -21.74 -18.98
C ASP A 92 14.88 -20.40 -18.25
N ALA A 93 15.62 -19.37 -18.66
CA ALA A 93 15.54 -18.05 -18.07
C ALA A 93 14.20 -17.37 -18.41
N VAL A 94 13.75 -17.50 -19.67
CA VAL A 94 12.42 -17.02 -20.09
C VAL A 94 11.31 -17.83 -19.41
N ALA A 95 11.44 -19.16 -19.32
CA ALA A 95 10.50 -20.02 -18.60
C ALA A 95 10.34 -19.60 -17.13
N LYS A 96 11.47 -19.32 -16.46
CA LYS A 96 11.49 -18.85 -15.08
C LYS A 96 10.86 -17.48 -14.94
N TRP A 97 11.16 -16.56 -15.86
CA TRP A 97 10.55 -15.23 -15.90
C TRP A 97 9.02 -15.30 -16.07
N LEU A 98 8.52 -16.15 -16.97
CA LEU A 98 7.07 -16.38 -17.13
C LEU A 98 6.44 -16.90 -15.83
N ARG A 99 7.06 -17.89 -15.18
CA ARG A 99 6.58 -18.42 -13.88
C ARG A 99 6.54 -17.36 -12.78
N TYR A 100 7.55 -16.49 -12.70
CA TYR A 100 7.55 -15.36 -11.76
C TYR A 100 6.39 -14.39 -12.00
N ASN A 101 5.91 -14.28 -13.23
CA ASN A 101 4.75 -13.48 -13.60
C ASN A 101 3.43 -14.27 -13.56
N GLY A 102 3.42 -15.46 -12.95
CA GLY A 102 2.22 -16.28 -12.79
C GLY A 102 1.79 -17.03 -14.06
N ILE A 103 2.64 -17.12 -15.08
CA ILE A 103 2.33 -17.78 -16.35
C ILE A 103 2.94 -19.17 -16.35
N ASN A 104 2.07 -20.18 -16.23
CA ASN A 104 2.45 -21.59 -16.23
C ASN A 104 2.01 -22.24 -17.55
N ASN A 105 2.92 -22.29 -18.53
CA ASN A 105 2.72 -23.01 -19.79
C ASN A 105 3.93 -23.94 -20.04
N PRO A 106 3.72 -25.21 -20.42
CA PRO A 106 4.80 -26.11 -20.82
C PRO A 106 5.63 -25.62 -22.03
N CYS A 107 5.00 -24.84 -22.92
CA CYS A 107 5.60 -24.27 -24.12
C CYS A 107 5.89 -22.78 -23.91
N VAL A 108 7.17 -22.40 -23.80
CA VAL A 108 7.62 -21.05 -23.41
C VAL A 108 7.36 -20.03 -24.52
N ASP A 109 7.62 -20.45 -25.74
CA ASP A 109 7.44 -19.71 -26.99
C ASP A 109 5.95 -19.40 -27.23
N ASP A 110 5.08 -20.41 -27.13
CA ASP A 110 3.63 -20.20 -27.24
C ASP A 110 3.10 -19.31 -26.12
N ALA A 111 3.61 -19.46 -24.89
CA ALA A 111 3.24 -18.56 -23.79
C ALA A 111 3.64 -17.11 -24.05
N CYS A 112 4.79 -16.86 -24.69
CA CYS A 112 5.19 -15.51 -25.07
C CYS A 112 4.25 -14.94 -26.15
N ALA A 113 3.86 -15.74 -27.13
CA ALA A 113 2.89 -15.36 -28.16
C ALA A 113 1.49 -15.06 -27.58
N ASP A 114 0.98 -15.93 -26.71
CA ASP A 114 -0.29 -15.75 -26.00
C ASP A 114 -0.28 -14.49 -25.13
N LEU A 115 0.82 -14.25 -24.44
CA LEU A 115 0.98 -13.09 -23.57
C LEU A 115 1.00 -11.79 -24.39
N LEU A 116 1.74 -11.74 -25.50
CA LEU A 116 1.75 -10.58 -26.38
C LEU A 116 0.37 -10.31 -27.02
N GLU A 117 -0.35 -11.35 -27.43
CA GLU A 117 -1.73 -11.23 -27.92
C GLU A 117 -2.66 -10.61 -26.86
N LYS A 118 -2.62 -11.12 -25.62
CA LYS A 118 -3.42 -10.58 -24.51
C LYS A 118 -3.10 -9.11 -24.21
N ILE A 119 -1.82 -8.76 -24.26
CA ILE A 119 -1.37 -7.37 -24.08
C ILE A 119 -1.89 -6.46 -25.20
N ILE A 120 -1.85 -6.93 -26.45
CA ILE A 120 -2.34 -6.14 -27.58
C ILE A 120 -3.86 -6.00 -27.52
N LEU A 121 -4.59 -7.04 -27.12
CA LEU A 121 -6.04 -6.97 -26.92
C LEU A 121 -6.42 -5.95 -25.84
N SER A 122 -5.71 -5.93 -24.71
CA SER A 122 -5.99 -4.95 -23.65
C SER A 122 -5.72 -3.50 -24.05
N LEU A 123 -4.79 -3.26 -24.98
CA LEU A 123 -4.55 -1.94 -25.57
C LEU A 123 -5.71 -1.47 -26.47
N ILE A 124 -6.53 -2.38 -27.00
CA ILE A 124 -7.73 -2.06 -27.79
C ILE A 124 -8.90 -1.71 -26.86
N ASP A 125 -9.13 -2.54 -25.84
CA ASP A 125 -10.24 -2.40 -24.88
C ASP A 125 -10.14 -1.13 -24.03
N GLY A 126 -8.92 -0.61 -23.85
CA GLY A 126 -8.69 0.72 -23.27
C GLY A 126 -9.33 1.89 -24.03
N SER A 127 -9.97 1.66 -25.19
CA SER A 127 -10.78 2.67 -25.91
C SER A 127 -12.29 2.59 -25.67
N VAL A 128 -12.82 1.48 -25.13
CA VAL A 128 -14.27 1.33 -24.88
C VAL A 128 -14.72 2.12 -23.65
N ALA A 129 -13.80 2.46 -22.75
CA ALA A 129 -14.07 3.28 -21.56
C ALA A 129 -14.13 4.80 -21.84
N THR A 130 -14.13 5.26 -23.09
CA THR A 130 -13.99 6.70 -23.44
C THR A 130 -15.22 7.38 -24.03
N SER A 131 -16.41 6.80 -23.91
CA SER A 131 -17.66 7.48 -24.27
C SER A 131 -18.69 7.40 -23.15
N GLU A 132 -18.40 8.08 -22.04
CA GLU A 132 -19.37 8.88 -21.29
C GLU A 132 -18.61 9.80 -20.31
N ILE A 133 -19.10 11.02 -20.18
CA ILE A 133 -18.41 12.17 -19.58
C ILE A 133 -18.25 12.00 -18.07
N SER A 134 -17.01 12.01 -17.57
CA SER A 134 -16.61 12.85 -16.42
C SER A 134 -15.09 12.93 -16.29
N SER A 135 -14.63 14.04 -15.74
CA SER A 135 -13.25 14.52 -15.63
C SER A 135 -12.26 13.59 -14.93
N ASP A 136 -11.00 13.72 -15.35
CA ASP A 136 -9.74 13.55 -14.59
C ASP A 136 -9.08 12.16 -14.42
N SER A 137 -7.76 12.15 -14.66
CA SER A 137 -6.75 11.26 -14.05
C SER A 137 -6.75 9.76 -14.41
N SER A 138 -6.44 9.40 -15.66
CA SER A 138 -6.13 8.01 -16.02
C SER A 138 -4.67 7.62 -15.69
N GLY A 139 -4.43 7.36 -14.41
CA GLY A 139 -3.19 6.76 -13.88
C GLY A 139 -3.39 5.77 -12.73
N PHE A 140 -4.64 5.45 -12.35
CA PHE A 140 -4.95 4.75 -11.10
C PHE A 140 -5.98 3.62 -11.22
N THR A 141 -6.26 3.10 -12.42
CA THR A 141 -7.05 1.85 -12.57
C THR A 141 -6.17 0.62 -12.29
N CYS A 142 -5.28 0.70 -11.30
CA CYS A 142 -4.68 -0.50 -10.73
C CYS A 142 -5.83 -1.20 -10.01
N ASP A 143 -6.35 -2.24 -10.67
CA ASP A 143 -7.25 -3.28 -10.15
C ASP A 143 -7.96 -2.90 -8.85
N ILE A 144 -9.09 -2.20 -8.97
CA ILE A 144 -10.03 -2.02 -7.85
C ILE A 144 -10.36 -3.38 -7.22
N SER A 145 -10.42 -4.45 -8.05
CA SER A 145 -10.55 -5.84 -7.60
C SER A 145 -9.38 -6.33 -6.72
N LEU A 146 -8.13 -5.97 -7.02
CA LEU A 146 -7.00 -6.32 -6.16
C LEU A 146 -7.03 -5.55 -4.84
N ILE A 147 -7.47 -4.29 -4.86
CA ILE A 147 -7.67 -3.51 -3.64
C ILE A 147 -8.77 -4.14 -2.77
N GLU A 148 -9.90 -4.50 -3.39
CA GLU A 148 -11.01 -5.21 -2.74
C GLU A 148 -10.54 -6.55 -2.15
N ASP A 149 -9.80 -7.36 -2.92
CA ASP A 149 -9.23 -8.62 -2.46
C ASP A 149 -8.28 -8.41 -1.27
N ILE A 150 -7.40 -7.40 -1.31
CA ILE A 150 -6.49 -7.07 -0.20
C ILE A 150 -7.30 -6.68 1.05
N GLU A 151 -8.31 -5.82 0.89
CA GLU A 151 -9.17 -5.41 2.00
C GLU A 151 -9.94 -6.58 2.61
N GLU A 152 -10.45 -7.51 1.79
CA GLU A 152 -11.08 -8.74 2.25
C GLU A 152 -10.10 -9.64 3.01
N LYS A 153 -8.88 -9.85 2.48
CA LYS A 153 -7.85 -10.63 3.18
C LYS A 153 -7.45 -10.00 4.51
N ILE A 154 -7.39 -8.67 4.59
CA ILE A 154 -7.11 -7.93 5.84
C ILE A 154 -8.25 -8.11 6.86
N LYS A 155 -9.51 -8.10 6.42
CA LYS A 155 -10.67 -8.40 7.28
C LYS A 155 -10.62 -9.82 7.85
N LEU A 156 -10.04 -10.77 7.11
CA LEU A 156 -9.90 -12.17 7.50
C LEU A 156 -8.67 -12.45 8.39
N LEU A 157 -7.78 -11.49 8.60
CA LEU A 157 -6.63 -11.68 9.49
C LEU A 157 -7.09 -12.04 10.90
N PRO A 158 -6.44 -13.01 11.56
CA PRO A 158 -6.78 -13.36 12.93
C PRO A 158 -6.55 -12.17 13.86
N ARG A 159 -7.29 -12.14 14.96
CA ARG A 159 -7.08 -11.16 16.02
C ARG A 159 -5.65 -11.31 16.57
N PRO A 160 -4.91 -10.20 16.76
CA PRO A 160 -3.59 -10.26 17.37
C PRO A 160 -3.67 -10.77 18.81
N ASN A 161 -2.61 -11.41 19.27
CA ASN A 161 -2.51 -11.86 20.65
C ASN A 161 -2.60 -10.66 21.61
N SER A 162 -3.55 -10.71 22.54
CA SER A 162 -3.70 -9.66 23.54
C SER A 162 -2.53 -9.70 24.51
N ILE A 163 -1.94 -8.55 24.78
CA ILE A 163 -1.05 -8.34 25.91
C ILE A 163 -1.94 -8.10 27.14
N PRO A 164 -1.84 -8.91 28.21
CA PRO A 164 -2.62 -8.69 29.41
C PRO A 164 -2.15 -7.41 30.13
N VAL A 165 -3.10 -6.67 30.71
CA VAL A 165 -2.79 -5.52 31.56
C VAL A 165 -2.17 -6.04 32.87
N PRO A 166 -0.91 -5.69 33.18
CA PRO A 166 -0.29 -6.10 34.44
C PRO A 166 -1.02 -5.49 35.63
N LYS A 167 -1.06 -6.20 36.77
CA LYS A 167 -1.72 -5.67 37.98
C LYS A 167 -1.11 -4.36 38.44
N GLU A 168 0.21 -4.25 38.35
CA GLU A 168 0.97 -3.04 38.68
C GLU A 168 1.47 -2.35 37.43
N ALA A 169 1.50 -1.01 37.45
CA ALA A 169 1.98 -0.22 36.33
C ALA A 169 3.49 -0.46 36.09
N THR A 170 3.84 -0.74 34.84
CA THR A 170 5.20 -1.03 34.40
C THR A 170 5.95 0.25 33.98
N GLU A 171 7.26 0.12 33.72
CA GLU A 171 8.11 1.25 33.28
C GLU A 171 7.55 1.96 32.04
N ASN A 172 7.03 1.18 31.08
CA ASN A 172 6.50 1.70 29.82
C ASN A 172 5.23 2.54 30.00
N GLU A 173 4.56 2.42 31.15
CA GLU A 173 3.33 3.17 31.46
C GLU A 173 3.60 4.49 32.19
N LYS A 174 4.76 4.62 32.84
CA LYS A 174 5.05 5.75 33.74
C LYS A 174 4.81 7.11 33.09
N THR A 175 5.30 7.31 31.87
CA THR A 175 5.26 8.63 31.23
C THR A 175 3.83 9.11 30.97
N TYR A 176 2.95 8.26 30.41
CA TYR A 176 1.57 8.67 30.19
C TYR A 176 0.74 8.68 31.47
N ILE A 177 1.01 7.80 32.43
CA ILE A 177 0.34 7.80 33.74
C ILE A 177 0.67 9.08 34.51
N ASP A 178 1.92 9.53 34.49
CA ASP A 178 2.31 10.79 35.13
C ASP A 178 1.60 12.00 34.47
N GLU A 179 1.38 11.96 33.15
CA GLU A 179 0.59 12.99 32.48
C GLU A 179 -0.90 12.90 32.83
N LEU A 180 -1.45 11.69 33.04
CA LEU A 180 -2.82 11.53 33.54
C LEU A 180 -2.96 12.09 34.96
N TYR A 181 -2.03 11.81 35.86
CA TYR A 181 -2.03 12.41 37.20
C TYR A 181 -1.98 13.94 37.14
N LYS A 182 -1.17 14.53 36.25
CA LYS A 182 -1.20 15.99 36.05
C LYS A 182 -2.56 16.47 35.54
N ALA A 183 -3.20 15.71 34.65
CA ALA A 183 -4.51 16.06 34.13
C ALA A 183 -5.59 16.07 35.22
N TYR A 184 -5.60 15.04 36.08
CA TYR A 184 -6.49 14.95 37.24
C TYR A 184 -6.22 16.07 38.25
N GLY A 185 -4.94 16.30 38.58
CA GLY A 185 -4.54 17.39 39.47
C GLY A 185 -4.92 18.78 38.93
N ASP A 186 -4.83 19.01 37.61
CA ASP A 186 -5.25 20.27 37.00
C ASP A 186 -6.78 20.45 37.02
N ALA A 187 -7.56 19.37 36.95
CA ALA A 187 -9.02 19.41 37.08
C ALA A 187 -9.47 19.72 38.52
N GLU A 188 -8.80 19.12 39.52
CA GLU A 188 -9.12 19.27 40.94
C GLU A 188 -8.41 20.46 41.62
N GLY A 189 -7.49 21.13 40.93
CA GLY A 189 -6.64 22.15 41.53
C GLY A 189 -5.61 21.61 42.52
N VAL A 190 -5.26 20.32 42.43
CA VAL A 190 -4.26 19.63 43.27
C VAL A 190 -2.89 19.68 42.57
N PRO A 191 -1.88 20.41 43.10
CA PRO A 191 -0.61 20.63 42.40
C PRO A 191 0.26 19.40 42.17
N SER A 192 0.11 18.36 43.01
CA SER A 192 0.97 17.16 42.98
C SER A 192 0.14 15.88 43.14
N PHE A 193 -0.88 15.72 42.30
CA PHE A 193 -1.70 14.51 42.25
C PHE A 193 -0.85 13.28 41.92
N SER A 194 -1.15 12.15 42.56
CA SER A 194 -0.39 10.91 42.49
C SER A 194 -1.28 9.70 42.72
N LYS A 195 -0.69 8.49 42.64
CA LYS A 195 -1.39 7.23 42.95
C LYS A 195 -2.07 7.22 44.34
N LYS A 196 -1.53 7.94 45.32
CA LYS A 196 -2.07 7.94 46.69
C LYS A 196 -3.40 8.67 46.77
N ASP A 197 -3.58 9.68 45.92
CA ASP A 197 -4.76 10.54 45.91
C ASP A 197 -5.95 9.83 45.25
N LEU A 198 -5.72 8.82 44.39
CA LEU A 198 -6.78 8.06 43.72
C LEU A 198 -7.82 7.45 44.68
N GLY A 199 -7.45 7.18 45.95
CA GLY A 199 -8.39 6.68 46.95
C GLY A 199 -9.51 7.67 47.28
N ASP A 200 -9.24 8.97 47.15
CA ASP A 200 -10.20 10.05 47.40
C ASP A 200 -10.99 10.43 46.13
N TYR A 201 -10.56 9.94 44.95
CA TYR A 201 -11.15 10.25 43.64
C TYR A 201 -11.43 8.97 42.83
N PRO A 202 -12.50 8.23 43.17
CA PRO A 202 -12.80 6.94 42.54
C PRO A 202 -13.02 7.04 41.04
N ASP A 203 -13.63 8.11 40.52
CA ASP A 203 -13.85 8.30 39.09
C ASP A 203 -12.52 8.37 38.30
N TYR A 204 -11.45 8.93 38.89
CA TYR A 204 -10.12 8.95 38.27
C TYR A 204 -9.37 7.63 38.43
N ALA A 205 -9.68 6.84 39.46
CA ALA A 205 -9.18 5.47 39.57
C ALA A 205 -9.75 4.60 38.45
N ASP A 206 -11.06 4.69 38.22
CA ASP A 206 -11.75 3.99 37.13
C ASP A 206 -11.26 4.46 35.75
N ASP A 207 -11.12 5.78 35.54
CA ASP A 207 -10.57 6.32 34.28
C ASP A 207 -9.13 5.82 34.03
N LEU A 208 -8.29 5.78 35.06
CA LEU A 208 -6.92 5.26 34.94
C LEU A 208 -6.91 3.80 34.50
N ASP A 209 -7.76 2.96 35.10
CA ASP A 209 -7.86 1.53 34.73
C ASP A 209 -8.32 1.37 33.27
N ASP A 210 -9.31 2.15 32.84
CA ASP A 210 -9.75 2.21 31.45
C ASP A 210 -8.61 2.65 30.51
N ARG A 211 -7.84 3.68 30.88
CA ARG A 211 -6.71 4.16 30.07
C ARG A 211 -5.57 3.14 29.97
N ARG A 212 -5.35 2.34 31.01
CA ARG A 212 -4.40 1.21 30.96
C ARG A 212 -4.88 0.12 30.01
N ILE A 213 -6.17 -0.20 30.02
CA ILE A 213 -6.79 -1.14 29.05
C ILE A 213 -6.60 -0.62 27.61
N ASP A 214 -6.85 0.66 27.38
CA ASP A 214 -6.66 1.29 26.06
C ASP A 214 -5.18 1.21 25.64
N TYR A 215 -4.24 1.55 26.52
CA TYR A 215 -2.79 1.47 26.25
C TYR A 215 -2.35 0.06 25.83
N TYR A 216 -2.72 -0.98 26.58
CA TYR A 216 -2.35 -2.35 26.24
C TYR A 216 -3.09 -2.90 25.01
N SER A 217 -4.27 -2.36 24.70
CA SER A 217 -4.94 -2.65 23.42
C SER A 217 -4.09 -2.16 22.24
N ALA A 218 -3.51 -0.96 22.33
CA ALA A 218 -2.58 -0.44 21.31
C ALA A 218 -1.23 -1.19 21.31
N ALA A 219 -0.67 -1.52 22.47
CA ALA A 219 0.56 -2.31 22.57
C ALA A 219 0.40 -3.71 21.94
N SER A 220 -0.79 -4.31 22.03
CA SER A 220 -1.11 -5.59 21.37
C SER A 220 -1.05 -5.45 19.84
N ILE A 221 -1.51 -4.33 19.28
CA ILE A 221 -1.36 -4.03 17.85
C ILE A 221 0.09 -3.81 17.48
N GLN A 222 0.85 -3.04 18.27
CA GLN A 222 2.29 -2.83 18.04
C GLN A 222 3.05 -4.15 17.98
N ARG A 223 2.79 -5.06 18.93
CA ARG A 223 3.37 -6.41 18.91
C ARG A 223 2.88 -7.23 17.72
N GLY A 224 1.58 -7.20 17.44
CA GLY A 224 0.98 -7.95 16.35
C GLY A 224 1.57 -7.60 14.99
N VAL A 225 1.80 -6.31 14.69
CA VAL A 225 2.36 -5.91 13.39
C VAL A 225 3.82 -6.35 13.23
N LEU A 226 4.57 -6.47 14.33
CA LEU A 226 5.92 -7.05 14.34
C LEU A 226 5.90 -8.57 14.13
N GLU A 227 4.93 -9.26 14.74
CA GLU A 227 4.76 -10.73 14.61
C GLU A 227 4.27 -11.17 13.24
N LEU A 228 3.59 -10.32 12.47
CA LEU A 228 3.16 -10.60 11.08
C LEU A 228 4.34 -10.78 10.09
N GLY A 229 5.59 -10.70 10.54
CA GLY A 229 6.68 -11.52 9.99
C GLY A 229 7.31 -11.02 8.69
N SER A 230 7.08 -9.77 8.30
CA SER A 230 7.86 -9.15 7.23
C SER A 230 8.23 -7.72 7.59
N ASN A 231 9.50 -7.33 7.33
CA ASN A 231 10.00 -5.96 7.50
C ASN A 231 9.14 -4.89 6.79
N LYS A 232 8.19 -5.30 5.94
CA LYS A 232 7.25 -4.44 5.23
C LYS A 232 6.12 -3.88 6.12
N LEU A 233 5.78 -4.54 7.24
CA LEU A 233 4.70 -4.10 8.13
C LEU A 233 5.19 -3.52 9.46
N SER A 234 6.50 -3.54 9.72
CA SER A 234 7.07 -3.10 11.00
C SER A 234 6.81 -1.62 11.29
N ASN A 235 6.64 -0.78 10.26
CA ASN A 235 6.34 0.64 10.42
C ASN A 235 4.85 0.94 10.60
N GLN A 236 3.95 -0.04 10.49
CA GLN A 236 2.50 0.22 10.46
C GLN A 236 1.95 0.79 11.77
N PHE A 237 2.56 0.44 12.91
CA PHE A 237 2.20 1.08 14.17
C PHE A 237 2.60 2.56 14.22
N ASP A 238 3.75 2.93 13.65
CA ASP A 238 4.15 4.33 13.54
C ASP A 238 3.27 5.11 12.56
N VAL A 239 2.84 4.48 11.46
CA VAL A 239 1.85 5.06 10.53
C VAL A 239 0.53 5.32 11.28
N LEU A 240 0.03 4.35 12.05
CA LEU A 240 -1.17 4.53 12.85
C LEU A 240 -1.00 5.67 13.88
N LYS A 241 0.14 5.74 14.59
CA LYS A 241 0.43 6.85 15.51
C LYS A 241 0.37 8.20 14.79
N GLN A 242 0.93 8.29 13.59
CA GLN A 242 0.96 9.53 12.81
C GLN A 242 -0.44 9.95 12.33
N GLU A 243 -1.23 9.02 11.80
CA GLU A 243 -2.64 9.27 11.40
C GLU A 243 -3.47 9.79 12.56
N ILE A 244 -3.37 9.16 13.73
CA ILE A 244 -4.09 9.60 14.94
C ILE A 244 -3.58 10.95 15.41
N PHE A 245 -2.25 11.15 15.47
CA PHE A 245 -1.67 12.43 15.87
C PHE A 245 -2.15 13.57 14.98
N ASP A 246 -2.14 13.38 13.66
CA ASP A 246 -2.55 14.41 12.71
C ASP A 246 -4.03 14.78 12.85
N GLY A 247 -4.90 13.82 13.16
CA GLY A 247 -6.32 14.10 13.37
C GLY A 247 -6.67 14.64 14.77
N VAL A 248 -5.81 14.50 15.79
CA VAL A 248 -6.07 15.04 17.14
C VAL A 248 -5.27 16.28 17.51
N LYS A 249 -4.17 16.60 16.82
CA LYS A 249 -3.25 17.68 17.21
C LYS A 249 -3.94 19.04 17.36
N ASP A 250 -4.93 19.34 16.52
CA ASP A 250 -5.64 20.62 16.58
C ASP A 250 -6.65 20.64 17.72
N THR A 251 -7.33 19.51 17.99
CA THR A 251 -8.15 19.35 19.21
C THR A 251 -7.31 19.50 20.47
N ALA A 252 -6.09 18.95 20.51
CA ALA A 252 -5.18 19.12 21.64
C ALA A 252 -4.70 20.57 21.82
N ARG A 253 -4.65 21.36 20.74
CA ARG A 253 -4.25 22.78 20.78
C ARG A 253 -5.35 23.71 21.27
N LYS A 254 -6.63 23.35 21.06
CA LYS A 254 -7.79 24.14 21.50
C LYS A 254 -7.70 24.52 22.98
N PHE A 255 -8.47 25.55 23.33
CA PHE A 255 -8.70 25.87 24.73
C PHE A 255 -9.55 24.75 25.36
N HIS A 256 -9.17 24.37 26.58
CA HIS A 256 -9.86 23.39 27.41
C HIS A 256 -9.81 23.89 28.85
N PRO A 257 -10.88 23.71 29.66
CA PRO A 257 -10.92 24.18 31.04
C PRO A 257 -9.78 23.67 31.91
N ASN A 258 -9.41 22.39 31.75
CA ASN A 258 -8.33 21.73 32.45
C ASN A 258 -7.70 20.61 31.58
N GLY A 259 -6.66 19.97 32.10
CA GLY A 259 -5.95 18.88 31.43
C GLY A 259 -6.79 17.62 31.21
N TYR A 260 -7.70 17.30 32.14
CA TYR A 260 -8.59 16.14 32.03
C TYR A 260 -9.59 16.29 30.88
N GLU A 261 -10.27 17.45 30.81
CA GLU A 261 -11.19 17.81 29.72
C GLU A 261 -10.50 17.80 28.35
N ARG A 262 -9.22 18.24 28.30
CA ARG A 262 -8.42 18.11 27.08
C ARG A 262 -8.19 16.66 26.70
N MET A 263 -7.80 15.82 27.67
CA MET A 263 -7.55 14.40 27.43
C MET A 263 -8.82 13.75 26.89
N LEU A 264 -9.97 13.94 27.54
CA LEU A 264 -11.27 13.42 27.07
C LEU A 264 -11.60 13.89 25.66
N SER A 265 -11.50 15.19 25.38
CA SER A 265 -11.76 15.75 24.05
C SER A 265 -10.84 15.16 22.96
N VAL A 266 -9.57 14.93 23.28
CA VAL A 266 -8.61 14.29 22.37
C VAL A 266 -8.97 12.83 22.14
N MET A 267 -9.33 12.08 23.18
CA MET A 267 -9.73 10.68 23.08
C MET A 267 -11.03 10.51 22.29
N GLU A 268 -12.02 11.38 22.49
CA GLU A 268 -13.26 11.39 21.71
C GLU A 268 -12.99 11.67 20.23
N GLN A 269 -12.09 12.61 19.93
CA GLN A 269 -11.69 12.88 18.55
C GLN A 269 -10.93 11.68 17.96
N ALA A 270 -10.04 11.05 18.74
CA ALA A 270 -9.25 9.91 18.28
C ALA A 270 -10.12 8.77 17.74
N VAL A 271 -11.24 8.47 18.41
CA VAL A 271 -12.16 7.40 17.98
C VAL A 271 -12.77 7.69 16.61
N LYS A 272 -13.05 8.97 16.30
CA LYS A 272 -13.72 9.43 15.07
C LYS A 272 -12.81 9.47 13.84
N ILE A 273 -11.48 9.49 14.03
CA ILE A 273 -10.51 9.59 12.93
C ILE A 273 -10.53 8.33 12.09
N SER A 274 -10.68 8.46 10.77
CA SER A 274 -10.31 7.38 9.85
C SER A 274 -8.80 7.36 9.68
N ALA A 275 -8.20 6.17 9.61
CA ALA A 275 -6.76 6.01 9.44
C ALA A 275 -6.46 5.27 8.11
N PRO A 276 -6.84 5.81 6.95
CA PRO A 276 -6.76 5.12 5.66
C PRO A 276 -5.33 4.73 5.27
N ASN A 277 -4.30 5.44 5.78
CA ASN A 277 -2.91 5.09 5.48
C ASN A 277 -2.38 3.94 6.33
N TYR A 278 -3.06 3.59 7.42
CA TYR A 278 -2.74 2.39 8.21
C TYR A 278 -3.29 1.17 7.49
N LEU A 279 -2.42 0.29 6.99
CA LEU A 279 -2.80 -0.82 6.11
C LEU A 279 -3.91 -1.70 6.70
N LEU A 280 -3.89 -1.94 8.00
CA LEU A 280 -4.85 -2.83 8.67
C LEU A 280 -6.14 -2.10 9.11
N SER A 281 -6.41 -0.90 8.59
CA SER A 281 -7.59 -0.08 8.93
C SER A 281 -8.92 -0.74 8.57
N SER A 282 -8.93 -1.63 7.59
CA SER A 282 -10.13 -2.35 7.15
C SER A 282 -10.46 -3.55 8.03
N SER A 283 -9.57 -3.97 8.94
CA SER A 283 -9.81 -5.12 9.81
C SER A 283 -10.49 -4.73 11.12
N PRO A 284 -11.58 -5.40 11.52
CA PRO A 284 -12.27 -5.11 12.78
C PRO A 284 -11.47 -5.50 14.03
N PHE A 285 -10.40 -6.29 13.88
CA PHE A 285 -9.57 -6.75 15.00
C PHE A 285 -8.29 -5.95 15.20
N TRP A 286 -7.85 -5.22 14.16
CA TRP A 286 -6.56 -4.51 14.14
C TRP A 286 -6.70 -3.00 14.29
N ILE A 287 -7.93 -2.49 14.36
CA ILE A 287 -8.24 -1.11 14.70
C ILE A 287 -9.58 -1.04 15.43
N SER A 288 -9.66 -0.23 16.49
CA SER A 288 -10.89 0.01 17.25
C SER A 288 -10.77 1.32 18.04
N GLY A 289 -11.87 1.79 18.62
CA GLY A 289 -11.84 2.98 19.48
C GLY A 289 -10.84 2.87 20.63
N LYS A 290 -10.78 1.70 21.30
CA LYS A 290 -9.83 1.43 22.39
C LYS A 290 -8.37 1.51 21.91
N ILE A 291 -8.09 0.94 20.75
CA ILE A 291 -6.76 0.99 20.13
C ILE A 291 -6.37 2.44 19.81
N LYS A 292 -7.27 3.24 19.23
CA LYS A 292 -7.00 4.65 18.90
C LYS A 292 -6.76 5.50 20.15
N LYS A 293 -7.51 5.26 21.24
CA LYS A 293 -7.25 5.88 22.55
C LYS A 293 -5.89 5.46 23.13
N GLY A 294 -5.56 4.18 23.06
CA GLY A 294 -4.26 3.65 23.44
C GLY A 294 -3.11 4.31 22.69
N VAL A 295 -3.26 4.52 21.38
CA VAL A 295 -2.29 5.22 20.54
C VAL A 295 -2.03 6.64 21.06
N CYS A 296 -3.03 7.36 21.57
CA CYS A 296 -2.80 8.66 22.21
C CYS A 296 -1.87 8.57 23.42
N HIS A 297 -1.93 7.49 24.22
CA HIS A 297 -0.98 7.28 25.32
C HIS A 297 0.44 6.97 24.82
N HIS A 298 0.59 6.20 23.74
CA HIS A 298 1.89 6.05 23.08
C HIS A 298 2.44 7.38 22.57
N LEU A 299 1.58 8.26 22.02
CA LEU A 299 1.98 9.61 21.59
C LEU A 299 2.38 10.52 22.77
N VAL A 300 1.82 10.31 23.96
CA VAL A 300 2.26 10.99 25.19
C VAL A 300 3.64 10.48 25.62
N ASN A 301 3.87 9.17 25.58
CA ASN A 301 5.19 8.57 25.81
C ASN A 301 6.24 9.14 24.83
N ASP A 302 5.87 9.29 23.55
CA ASP A 302 6.68 9.91 22.50
C ASP A 302 6.78 11.45 22.63
N ARG A 303 6.20 12.05 23.68
CA ARG A 303 6.17 13.50 23.95
C ARG A 303 5.51 14.36 22.86
N LYS A 304 4.73 13.75 21.96
CA LYS A 304 3.95 14.46 20.94
C LYS A 304 2.65 15.04 21.48
N LEU A 305 2.06 14.39 22.49
CA LEU A 305 0.89 14.87 23.22
C LEU A 305 1.23 15.14 24.68
N ARG A 306 0.48 16.08 25.29
CA ARG A 306 0.54 16.40 26.71
C ARG A 306 -0.81 16.94 27.16
N TRP A 307 -1.22 16.60 28.39
CA TRP A 307 -2.56 16.96 28.86
C TRP A 307 -2.59 18.33 29.52
N VAL A 308 -1.53 18.70 30.24
CA VAL A 308 -1.40 20.02 30.86
C VAL A 308 -0.42 20.89 30.06
N LYS A 309 -0.80 22.15 29.77
CA LYS A 309 0.16 23.12 29.19
C LYS A 309 0.97 23.71 30.34
N LYS A 310 2.29 23.77 30.21
CA LYS A 310 3.10 24.62 31.08
C LYS A 310 2.56 26.05 30.95
N LYS A 311 2.06 26.62 32.05
CA LYS A 311 1.77 28.05 32.11
C LYS A 311 3.12 28.75 31.92
N HIS A 312 3.27 29.54 30.86
CA HIS A 312 4.37 30.48 30.80
C HIS A 312 4.06 31.53 31.86
N GLY A 313 4.80 31.44 32.98
CA GLY A 313 4.87 32.52 33.96
C GLY A 313 5.63 33.71 33.40
#